data_AF-A0AAJ1ZM05-F1
#
_entry.id   AF-A0AAJ1ZM05-F1
#
_cell.length_a   1.000
_cell.length_b   1.000
_cell.length_c   1.000
_cell.angle_alpha   90.00
_cell.angle_beta   90.00
_cell.angle_gamma   90.00
#
_symmetry.space_group_name_H-M   'P 1'
#
loop_
_entity.id
_entity.type
_entity.pdbx_description
1 polymer ?
#
loop_
_entity_poly.entity_id
_entity_poly.type
_entity_poly.pdbx_seq_one_letter_code
_entity_poly.pdbx_strand_id
1 'polypeptide(L)'
;MRFFSKIVSFILALSVPLSSVHAADSRLDQFNQSTPSDGASADESDTMLISAFKGRPFVCRNAVDYTPLDADEAKGKFSEFVRYTKQGDADEKLWLSETNRKKRDDLLKTAVDAGSWKAAYVDSIWSIRFPSSSQSRQNASRQLEQLVRQGIPIAAYKYATYLYGRDDEMMYYLLKQAIDRGSPNAMELVGRSIIARSKQLRSLAKAMLDCAANQGNANAYAGLGRLADMEGHKIDAFHLWVKGLNSGCDQCVDNLARLAKIRNGYDPDNVSMIDLLPELKRITQFYTDSFMYGDTELPDLFRPLPVALEFHPSDDELLKLLEFEASADSE
;
A
#
# COMPACT_ATOMS: atom_id res chain seq x y z
N MET A 1 -32.78 19.50 -74.23
CA MET A 1 -33.97 19.15 -73.43
C MET A 1 -33.55 18.16 -72.34
N ARG A 2 -33.71 18.53 -71.06
CA ARG A 2 -34.09 17.69 -69.88
C ARG A 2 -33.49 16.26 -69.80
N PHE A 3 -32.81 15.76 -68.77
CA PHE A 3 -32.85 15.93 -67.31
C PHE A 3 -31.51 15.43 -66.74
N PHE A 4 -30.90 16.10 -65.75
CA PHE A 4 -29.90 15.49 -64.87
C PHE A 4 -30.55 15.30 -63.49
N SER A 5 -30.63 14.04 -63.07
CA SER A 5 -31.17 13.61 -61.77
C SER A 5 -30.11 13.80 -60.68
N LYS A 6 -30.47 14.48 -59.59
CA LYS A 6 -29.65 14.59 -58.38
C LYS A 6 -29.85 13.33 -57.54
N ILE A 7 -28.78 12.59 -57.27
CA ILE A 7 -28.73 11.61 -56.19
C ILE A 7 -28.03 12.31 -55.01
N VAL A 8 -28.78 12.52 -53.93
CA VAL A 8 -28.26 12.95 -52.62
C VAL A 8 -28.10 11.68 -51.79
N SER A 9 -26.85 11.32 -51.47
CA SER A 9 -26.57 10.28 -50.48
C SER A 9 -26.72 10.85 -49.07
N PHE A 10 -27.70 10.34 -48.33
CA PHE A 10 -27.87 10.59 -46.91
C PHE A 10 -26.95 9.64 -46.12
N ILE A 11 -25.96 10.18 -45.40
CA ILE A 11 -25.24 9.45 -44.35
C ILE A 11 -26.09 9.58 -43.08
N LEU A 12 -26.73 8.48 -42.66
CA LEU A 12 -27.29 8.38 -41.30
C LEU A 12 -26.13 8.23 -40.32
N ALA A 13 -25.81 9.31 -39.60
CA ALA A 13 -25.06 9.21 -38.36
C ALA A 13 -25.99 8.57 -37.31
N LEU A 14 -25.68 7.34 -36.88
CA LEU A 14 -26.24 6.78 -35.65
C LEU A 14 -25.69 7.57 -34.48
N SER A 15 -26.41 8.60 -34.05
CA SER A 15 -26.21 9.27 -32.78
C SER A 15 -26.68 8.35 -31.66
N VAL A 16 -25.74 7.66 -31.03
CA VAL A 16 -25.95 7.02 -29.73
C VAL A 16 -26.13 8.12 -28.68
N PRO A 17 -27.16 8.09 -27.82
CA PRO A 17 -27.38 9.14 -26.83
C PRO A 17 -26.30 9.11 -25.75
N LEU A 18 -25.49 10.16 -25.69
CA LEU A 18 -24.48 10.46 -24.65
C LEU A 18 -25.09 10.82 -23.28
N SER A 19 -26.40 10.70 -23.12
CA SER A 19 -27.14 11.23 -21.96
C SER A 19 -27.09 10.34 -20.72
N SER A 20 -26.77 9.05 -20.85
CA SER A 20 -26.73 8.13 -19.69
C SER A 20 -25.45 8.25 -18.86
N VAL A 21 -24.32 8.58 -19.49
CA VAL A 21 -23.02 8.69 -18.80
C VAL A 21 -22.99 9.90 -17.87
N HIS A 22 -23.50 11.06 -18.32
CA HIS A 22 -23.53 12.29 -17.50
C HIS A 22 -24.46 12.20 -16.27
N ALA A 23 -25.50 11.35 -16.33
CA ALA A 23 -26.44 11.21 -15.22
C ALA A 23 -25.89 10.31 -14.10
N ALA A 24 -25.10 9.28 -14.44
CA ALA A 24 -24.46 8.39 -13.47
C ALA A 24 -23.36 9.13 -12.68
N ASP A 25 -22.49 9.89 -13.37
CA ASP A 25 -21.45 10.73 -12.74
C ASP A 25 -22.07 11.68 -11.70
N SER A 26 -23.15 12.37 -12.05
CA SER A 26 -23.82 13.32 -11.16
C SER A 26 -24.47 12.71 -9.91
N ARG A 27 -24.71 11.40 -9.90
CA ARG A 27 -25.29 10.67 -8.76
C ARG A 27 -24.21 10.13 -7.83
N LEU A 28 -23.11 9.63 -8.38
CA LEU A 28 -21.95 9.21 -7.60
C LEU A 28 -21.39 10.36 -6.77
N ASP A 29 -21.27 11.55 -7.38
CA ASP A 29 -20.74 12.74 -6.70
C ASP A 29 -21.55 13.16 -5.47
N GLN A 30 -22.83 12.76 -5.36
CA GLN A 30 -23.65 13.06 -4.17
C GLN A 30 -23.14 12.33 -2.92
N PHE A 31 -22.49 11.18 -3.10
CA PHE A 31 -21.86 10.42 -2.02
C PHE A 31 -20.53 11.02 -1.56
N ASN A 32 -20.07 12.09 -2.18
CA ASN A 32 -19.00 12.92 -1.65
C ASN A 32 -19.49 14.07 -0.75
N GLN A 33 -20.78 14.07 -0.39
CA GLN A 33 -21.38 15.05 0.51
C GLN A 33 -22.06 14.39 1.72
N SER A 34 -21.70 13.14 2.03
CA SER A 34 -22.24 12.42 3.17
C SER A 34 -21.84 13.08 4.49
N THR A 35 -22.65 12.90 5.53
CA THR A 35 -22.31 13.38 6.87
C THR A 35 -20.99 12.73 7.32
N PRO A 36 -19.98 13.51 7.76
CA PRO A 36 -18.74 12.95 8.27
C PRO A 36 -18.99 11.96 9.43
N SER A 37 -18.41 10.77 9.36
CA SER A 37 -18.50 9.74 10.40
C SER A 37 -17.37 9.91 11.41
N ASP A 38 -17.44 10.98 12.20
CA ASP A 38 -16.42 11.28 13.22
C ASP A 38 -16.45 10.34 14.44
N GLY A 39 -17.52 9.57 14.61
CA GLY A 39 -17.78 8.74 15.80
C GLY A 39 -16.79 7.58 16.03
N ALA A 40 -16.03 7.18 15.02
CA ALA A 40 -15.11 6.04 15.11
C ALA A 40 -13.66 6.39 15.54
N SER A 41 -13.37 7.65 15.89
CA SER A 41 -11.97 8.11 16.12
C SER A 41 -11.79 9.20 17.18
N ALA A 42 -12.69 9.29 18.15
CA ALA A 42 -12.74 10.43 19.08
C ALA A 42 -12.06 10.20 20.44
N ASP A 43 -11.49 9.03 20.70
CA ASP A 43 -10.65 8.90 21.88
C ASP A 43 -9.24 9.32 21.47
N GLU A 44 -8.88 10.57 21.79
CA GLU A 44 -7.50 11.09 21.86
C GLU A 44 -6.71 10.30 22.95
N SER A 45 -6.77 8.97 22.86
CA SER A 45 -6.40 7.95 23.85
C SER A 45 -4.96 7.54 23.69
N ASP A 46 -4.41 7.63 22.49
CA ASP A 46 -3.01 7.35 22.22
C ASP A 46 -2.15 8.56 22.58
N THR A 47 -2.06 8.82 23.88
CA THR A 47 -1.32 9.96 24.46
C THR A 47 0.15 9.96 24.04
N MET A 48 0.77 8.80 23.83
CA MET A 48 2.14 8.68 23.36
C MET A 48 2.29 9.12 21.91
N LEU A 49 1.42 8.63 21.00
CA LEU A 49 1.38 9.08 19.61
C LEU A 49 1.18 10.59 19.53
N ILE A 50 0.17 11.10 20.25
CA ILE A 50 -0.16 12.53 20.26
C ILE A 50 1.05 13.34 20.75
N SER A 51 1.64 12.94 21.89
CA SER A 51 2.82 13.62 22.44
C SER A 51 4.01 13.60 21.48
N ALA A 52 4.21 12.51 20.74
CA ALA A 52 5.32 12.38 19.80
C ALA A 52 5.22 13.33 18.60
N PHE A 53 4.01 13.69 18.14
CA PHE A 53 3.80 14.40 16.88
C PHE A 53 3.10 15.75 17.00
N LYS A 54 2.45 16.05 18.13
CA LYS A 54 1.76 17.33 18.33
C LYS A 54 2.72 18.51 18.24
N GLY A 55 2.36 19.50 17.42
CA GLY A 55 3.13 20.74 17.26
C GLY A 55 4.46 20.59 16.50
N ARG A 56 4.82 19.39 16.02
CA ARG A 56 6.01 19.25 15.17
C ARG A 56 5.70 19.75 13.75
N PRO A 57 6.58 20.57 13.15
CA PRO A 57 6.48 20.89 11.74
C PRO A 57 6.78 19.62 10.92
N PHE A 58 6.05 19.45 9.83
CA PHE A 58 6.30 18.39 8.85
C PHE A 58 6.79 18.98 7.54
N VAL A 59 7.83 18.37 6.98
CA VAL A 59 8.37 18.69 5.66
C VAL A 59 8.45 17.37 4.90
N CYS A 60 7.75 17.29 3.78
CA CYS A 60 7.87 16.14 2.90
C CYS A 60 9.30 16.08 2.32
N ARG A 61 10.01 14.99 2.61
CA ARG A 61 11.37 14.71 2.15
C ARG A 61 11.38 13.35 1.45
N ASN A 62 12.29 13.17 0.51
CA ASN A 62 12.43 11.89 -0.18
C ASN A 62 13.45 10.99 0.53
N ALA A 63 13.09 9.73 0.78
CA ALA A 63 14.00 8.77 1.41
C ALA A 63 15.31 8.58 0.62
N VAL A 64 15.27 8.71 -0.71
CA VAL A 64 16.46 8.53 -1.56
C VAL A 64 17.54 9.58 -1.27
N ASP A 65 17.17 10.76 -0.76
CA ASP A 65 18.11 11.84 -0.43
C ASP A 65 18.92 11.55 0.85
N TYR A 66 18.48 10.59 1.65
CA TYR A 66 19.07 10.21 2.93
C TYR A 66 19.60 8.78 2.96
N THR A 67 19.52 8.09 1.82
CA THR A 67 19.92 6.69 1.72
C THR A 67 21.27 6.60 0.99
N PRO A 68 22.27 5.90 1.55
CA PRO A 68 23.56 5.77 0.89
C PRO A 68 23.41 5.00 -0.43
N LEU A 69 24.27 5.32 -1.40
CA LEU A 69 24.41 4.53 -2.60
C LEU A 69 25.31 3.34 -2.32
N ASP A 70 24.91 2.17 -2.80
CA ASP A 70 25.83 1.03 -2.88
C ASP A 70 26.93 1.35 -3.91
N ALA A 71 28.16 0.93 -3.62
CA ALA A 71 29.24 0.92 -4.62
C ALA A 71 28.85 0.00 -5.80
N ASP A 72 29.41 0.24 -6.99
CA ASP A 72 28.99 -0.46 -8.21
C ASP A 72 29.08 -1.99 -8.10
N GLU A 73 30.12 -2.51 -7.44
CA GLU A 73 30.26 -3.94 -7.18
C GLU A 73 29.13 -4.46 -6.28
N ALA A 74 28.91 -3.82 -5.12
CA ALA A 74 27.85 -4.16 -4.18
C ALA A 74 26.46 -4.12 -4.83
N LYS A 75 26.20 -3.07 -5.61
CA LYS A 75 24.96 -2.89 -6.38
C LYS A 75 24.78 -4.02 -7.39
N GLY A 76 25.84 -4.41 -8.10
CA GLY A 76 25.83 -5.53 -9.04
C GLY A 76 25.45 -6.84 -8.35
N LYS A 77 26.10 -7.16 -7.23
CA LYS A 77 25.82 -8.37 -6.43
C LYS A 77 24.40 -8.38 -5.86
N PHE A 78 23.93 -7.24 -5.33
CA PHE A 78 22.57 -7.14 -4.84
C PHE A 78 21.53 -7.28 -5.97
N SER A 79 21.82 -6.74 -7.16
CA SER A 79 20.95 -6.90 -8.34
C SER A 79 20.86 -8.35 -8.80
N GLU A 80 21.95 -9.13 -8.71
CA GLU A 80 21.93 -10.57 -8.96
C GLU A 80 21.01 -11.31 -7.99
N PHE A 81 21.08 -10.99 -6.68
CA PHE A 81 20.16 -11.49 -5.67
C PHE A 81 18.70 -11.14 -6.01
N VAL A 82 18.39 -9.86 -6.26
CA VAL A 82 17.03 -9.39 -6.57
C VAL A 82 16.47 -10.10 -7.80
N ARG A 83 17.24 -10.21 -8.89
CA ARG A 83 16.79 -10.87 -10.12
C ARG A 83 16.49 -12.34 -9.90
N TYR A 84 17.35 -13.05 -9.17
CA TYR A 84 17.15 -14.47 -8.87
C TYR A 84 15.91 -14.67 -7.99
N THR A 85 15.76 -13.80 -7.00
CA THR A 85 14.64 -13.81 -6.06
C THR A 85 13.29 -13.59 -6.76
N LYS A 86 13.19 -12.58 -7.63
CA LYS A 86 11.95 -12.31 -8.38
C LYS A 86 11.55 -13.44 -9.34
N GLN A 87 12.50 -14.26 -9.79
CA GLN A 87 12.19 -15.44 -10.59
C GLN A 87 11.53 -16.54 -9.75
N GLY A 88 11.97 -16.70 -8.49
CA GLY A 88 11.43 -17.73 -7.60
C GLY A 88 10.13 -17.35 -6.90
N ASP A 89 9.86 -16.06 -6.66
CA ASP A 89 8.52 -15.58 -6.24
C ASP A 89 7.41 -15.96 -7.25
N ALA A 90 7.75 -16.27 -8.50
CA ALA A 90 6.81 -16.72 -9.52
C ALA A 90 6.67 -18.26 -9.62
N ASP A 91 7.45 -19.03 -8.85
CA ASP A 91 7.44 -20.50 -8.88
C ASP A 91 7.72 -21.08 -7.47
N GLU A 92 6.66 -21.55 -6.81
CA GLU A 92 6.73 -22.13 -5.47
C GLU A 92 7.73 -23.30 -5.37
N LYS A 93 7.92 -24.08 -6.44
CA LYS A 93 8.90 -25.19 -6.46
C LYS A 93 10.33 -24.66 -6.45
N LEU A 94 10.56 -23.50 -7.06
CA LEU A 94 11.84 -22.80 -6.94
C LEU A 94 12.05 -22.34 -5.51
N TRP A 95 11.02 -21.87 -4.81
CA TRP A 95 11.12 -21.39 -3.44
C TRP A 95 11.44 -22.46 -2.39
N LEU A 96 10.78 -23.61 -2.49
CA LEU A 96 10.88 -24.64 -1.47
C LEU A 96 12.07 -25.59 -1.68
N SER A 97 12.66 -25.62 -2.88
CA SER A 97 13.86 -26.42 -3.16
C SER A 97 15.06 -25.99 -2.29
N GLU A 98 15.72 -26.97 -1.67
CA GLU A 98 16.94 -26.73 -0.89
C GLU A 98 18.06 -26.11 -1.73
N THR A 99 18.23 -26.57 -2.98
CA THR A 99 19.24 -26.04 -3.90
C THR A 99 19.01 -24.56 -4.20
N ASN A 100 17.76 -24.18 -4.43
CA ASN A 100 17.42 -22.79 -4.77
C ASN A 100 17.46 -21.87 -3.56
N ARG A 101 17.05 -22.37 -2.38
CA ARG A 101 17.25 -21.65 -1.10
C ARG A 101 18.73 -21.37 -0.87
N LYS A 102 19.57 -22.40 -0.96
CA LYS A 102 21.03 -22.26 -0.81
C LYS A 102 21.60 -21.22 -1.77
N LYS A 103 21.25 -21.28 -3.06
CA LYS A 103 21.72 -20.31 -4.05
C LYS A 103 21.29 -18.87 -3.73
N ARG A 104 20.05 -18.67 -3.28
CA ARG A 104 19.56 -17.35 -2.87
C ARG A 104 20.33 -16.82 -1.65
N ASP A 105 20.57 -17.67 -0.66
CA ASP A 105 21.29 -17.31 0.56
C ASP A 105 22.77 -16.99 0.23
N ASP A 106 23.40 -17.77 -0.67
CA ASP A 106 24.76 -17.52 -1.17
C ASP A 106 24.86 -16.20 -1.95
N LEU A 107 23.85 -15.85 -2.77
CA LEU A 107 23.77 -14.57 -3.47
C LEU A 107 23.61 -13.39 -2.50
N LEU A 108 22.73 -13.53 -1.51
CA LEU A 108 22.54 -12.50 -0.48
C LEU A 108 23.83 -12.27 0.30
N LYS A 109 24.47 -13.36 0.74
CA LYS A 109 25.77 -13.31 1.43
C LYS A 109 26.83 -12.63 0.57
N THR A 110 26.92 -12.96 -0.71
CA THR A 110 27.88 -12.31 -1.64
C THR A 110 27.64 -10.80 -1.72
N ALA A 111 26.39 -10.36 -1.74
CA ALA A 111 26.06 -8.93 -1.74
C ALA A 111 26.36 -8.23 -0.41
N VAL A 112 26.17 -8.91 0.73
CA VAL A 112 26.59 -8.43 2.05
C VAL A 112 28.11 -8.29 2.12
N ASP A 113 28.84 -9.31 1.70
CA ASP A 113 30.31 -9.34 1.72
C ASP A 113 30.90 -8.26 0.77
N ALA A 114 30.20 -7.91 -0.31
CA ALA A 114 30.52 -6.79 -1.19
C ALA A 114 30.18 -5.41 -0.61
N GLY A 115 29.51 -5.35 0.55
CA GLY A 115 29.20 -4.11 1.26
C GLY A 115 27.85 -3.48 0.93
N SER A 116 26.90 -4.23 0.34
CA SER A 116 25.56 -3.68 0.06
C SER A 116 24.76 -3.46 1.34
N TRP A 117 24.36 -2.22 1.60
CA TRP A 117 23.51 -1.93 2.76
C TRP A 117 22.11 -2.54 2.59
N LYS A 118 21.63 -2.63 1.35
CA LYS A 118 20.35 -3.28 1.00
C LYS A 118 20.40 -4.77 1.30
N ALA A 119 21.49 -5.44 0.95
CA ALA A 119 21.70 -6.84 1.28
C ALA A 119 21.76 -7.04 2.80
N ALA A 120 22.53 -6.21 3.50
CA ALA A 120 22.64 -6.27 4.96
C ALA A 120 21.29 -6.02 5.66
N TYR A 121 20.46 -5.14 5.10
CA TYR A 121 19.10 -4.90 5.56
C TYR A 121 18.24 -6.16 5.41
N VAL A 122 18.18 -6.74 4.21
CA VAL A 122 17.41 -7.96 3.93
C VAL A 122 17.85 -9.12 4.83
N ASP A 123 19.15 -9.35 4.94
CA ASP A 123 19.73 -10.39 5.80
C ASP A 123 19.35 -10.21 7.28
N SER A 124 19.35 -8.95 7.76
CA SER A 124 18.95 -8.62 9.12
C SER A 124 17.47 -8.93 9.39
N ILE A 125 16.58 -8.51 8.48
CA ILE A 125 15.12 -8.72 8.64
C ILE A 125 14.80 -10.20 8.70
N TRP A 126 15.43 -10.99 7.83
CA TRP A 126 15.27 -12.43 7.78
C TRP A 126 15.81 -13.14 8.99
N SER A 127 17.03 -12.83 9.40
CA SER A 127 17.65 -13.45 10.56
C SER A 127 16.93 -13.10 11.86
N ILE A 128 16.22 -11.96 11.92
CA ILE A 128 15.33 -11.62 13.04
C ILE A 128 14.04 -12.47 13.01
N ARG A 129 13.40 -12.58 11.83
CA ARG A 129 12.11 -13.27 11.66
C ARG A 129 12.24 -14.79 11.73
N PHE A 130 13.29 -15.34 11.14
CA PHE A 130 13.56 -16.78 11.01
C PHE A 130 14.97 -17.10 11.54
N PRO A 131 15.23 -16.93 12.84
CA PRO A 131 16.56 -17.11 13.39
C PRO A 131 16.97 -18.58 13.42
N SER A 132 18.20 -18.87 13.01
CA SER A 132 18.83 -20.18 13.23
C SER A 132 19.25 -20.40 14.69
N SER A 133 19.42 -19.33 15.46
CA SER A 133 19.75 -19.35 16.90
C SER A 133 19.46 -18.00 17.56
N SER A 134 19.43 -17.96 18.90
CA SER A 134 19.33 -16.70 19.65
C SER A 134 20.47 -15.73 19.31
N GLN A 135 21.70 -16.26 19.14
CA GLN A 135 22.86 -15.45 18.76
C GLN A 135 22.70 -14.85 17.36
N SER A 136 22.16 -15.62 16.39
CA SER A 136 21.88 -15.13 15.03
C SER A 136 20.89 -13.95 15.07
N ARG A 137 19.79 -14.09 15.81
CA ARG A 137 18.83 -12.99 16.03
C ARG A 137 19.51 -11.74 16.61
N GLN A 138 20.36 -11.91 17.63
CA GLN A 138 21.06 -10.78 18.25
C GLN A 138 22.07 -10.10 17.30
N ASN A 139 22.80 -10.88 16.49
CA ASN A 139 23.70 -10.35 15.46
C ASN A 139 22.90 -9.51 14.44
N ALA A 140 21.77 -10.03 13.98
CA ALA A 140 20.89 -9.37 13.03
C ALA A 140 20.26 -8.08 13.60
N SER A 141 19.83 -8.09 14.87
CA SER A 141 19.40 -6.85 15.56
C SER A 141 20.52 -5.80 15.61
N ARG A 142 21.75 -6.18 15.95
CA ARG A 142 22.90 -5.25 15.96
C ARG A 142 23.20 -4.68 14.58
N GLN A 143 23.12 -5.52 13.54
CA GLN A 143 23.31 -5.08 12.15
C GLN A 143 22.21 -4.10 11.74
N LEU A 144 20.95 -4.38 12.06
CA LEU A 144 19.84 -3.46 11.80
C LEU A 144 20.04 -2.12 12.51
N GLU A 145 20.42 -2.11 13.78
CA GLU A 145 20.76 -0.89 14.52
C GLU A 145 21.93 -0.12 13.89
N GLN A 146 22.93 -0.81 13.32
CA GLN A 146 24.02 -0.15 12.60
C GLN A 146 23.50 0.58 11.36
N LEU A 147 22.57 -0.01 10.61
CA LEU A 147 21.90 0.65 9.48
C LEU A 147 21.09 1.87 9.95
N VAL A 148 20.43 1.79 11.11
CA VAL A 148 19.79 2.96 11.75
C VAL A 148 20.82 4.05 12.05
N ARG A 149 21.97 3.70 12.63
CA ARG A 149 23.06 4.65 12.94
C ARG A 149 23.65 5.29 11.68
N GLN A 150 23.63 4.61 10.54
CA GLN A 150 24.00 5.15 9.23
C GLN A 150 22.94 6.10 8.64
N GLY A 151 21.78 6.26 9.30
CA GLY A 151 20.71 7.15 8.86
C GLY A 151 19.77 6.53 7.83
N ILE A 152 19.81 5.21 7.61
CA ILE A 152 18.99 4.54 6.60
C ILE A 152 17.51 4.55 7.04
N PRO A 153 16.60 5.27 6.34
CA PRO A 153 15.25 5.53 6.84
C PRO A 153 14.38 4.27 6.99
N ILE A 154 14.49 3.32 6.04
CA ILE A 154 13.74 2.06 6.08
C ILE A 154 14.22 1.14 7.23
N ALA A 155 15.50 1.21 7.60
CA ALA A 155 16.03 0.47 8.74
C ALA A 155 15.47 1.02 10.06
N ALA A 156 15.43 2.35 10.22
CA ALA A 156 14.86 2.99 11.40
C ALA A 156 13.37 2.66 11.57
N TYR A 157 12.61 2.76 10.47
CA TYR A 157 11.22 2.33 10.41
C TYR A 157 11.06 0.86 10.85
N LYS A 158 11.78 -0.05 10.19
CA LYS A 158 11.60 -1.48 10.43
C LYS A 158 12.01 -1.87 11.84
N TYR A 159 13.09 -1.28 12.37
CA TYR A 159 13.47 -1.51 13.75
C TYR A 159 12.40 -1.01 14.73
N ALA A 160 11.82 0.17 14.47
CA ALA A 160 10.71 0.68 15.27
C ALA A 160 9.52 -0.30 15.31
N THR A 161 9.16 -0.93 14.17
CA THR A 161 8.04 -1.90 14.15
C THR A 161 8.28 -3.10 15.07
N TYR A 162 9.54 -3.49 15.32
CA TYR A 162 9.85 -4.53 16.29
C TYR A 162 9.71 -4.06 17.73
N LEU A 163 9.70 -2.76 18.02
CA LEU A 163 9.59 -2.24 19.38
C LEU A 163 8.15 -2.04 19.86
N TYR A 164 7.16 -2.22 18.97
CA TYR A 164 5.74 -2.05 19.31
C TYR A 164 5.33 -2.88 20.53
N GLY A 165 4.76 -2.22 21.55
CA GLY A 165 4.33 -2.82 22.81
C GLY A 165 5.48 -3.32 23.72
N ARG A 166 6.73 -3.12 23.31
CA ARG A 166 7.94 -3.47 24.07
C ARG A 166 8.66 -2.23 24.59
N ASP A 167 8.81 -1.23 23.73
CA ASP A 167 9.44 0.05 24.01
C ASP A 167 8.86 1.11 23.08
N ASP A 168 7.67 1.60 23.42
CA ASP A 168 6.92 2.55 22.59
C ASP A 168 7.61 3.92 22.51
N GLU A 169 8.39 4.30 23.53
CA GLU A 169 9.16 5.54 23.52
C GLU A 169 10.25 5.49 22.45
N MET A 170 11.06 4.42 22.45
CA MET A 170 12.08 4.21 21.42
C MET A 170 11.45 3.98 20.04
N MET A 171 10.33 3.27 19.96
CA MET A 171 9.57 3.11 18.71
C MET A 171 9.24 4.48 18.10
N TYR A 172 8.56 5.36 18.84
CA TYR A 172 8.18 6.68 18.33
C TYR A 172 9.40 7.57 18.06
N TYR A 173 10.47 7.44 18.83
CA TYR A 173 11.75 8.11 18.54
C TYR A 173 12.31 7.70 17.17
N LEU A 174 12.36 6.40 16.88
CA LEU A 174 12.84 5.87 15.60
C LEU A 174 11.91 6.20 14.43
N LEU A 175 10.58 6.15 14.62
CA LEU A 175 9.62 6.57 13.60
C LEU A 175 9.78 8.05 13.25
N LYS A 176 9.96 8.93 14.25
CA LYS A 176 10.27 10.35 14.02
C LYS A 176 11.55 10.52 13.20
N GLN A 177 12.61 9.79 13.57
CA GLN A 177 13.87 9.82 12.82
C GLN A 177 13.75 9.33 11.37
N ALA A 178 12.91 8.32 11.14
CA ALA A 178 12.65 7.78 9.81
C ALA A 178 11.85 8.80 8.96
N ILE A 179 10.82 9.42 9.54
CA ILE A 179 10.01 10.47 8.89
C ILE A 179 10.85 11.71 8.58
N ASP A 180 11.69 12.14 9.53
CA ASP A 180 12.59 13.29 9.33
C ASP A 180 13.58 13.04 8.18
N ARG A 181 13.80 11.78 7.77
CA ARG A 181 14.61 11.37 6.61
C ARG A 181 13.79 10.84 5.44
N GLY A 182 12.49 11.13 5.42
CA GLY A 182 11.62 10.85 4.28
C GLY A 182 11.14 9.41 4.12
N SER A 183 11.25 8.54 5.14
CA SER A 183 10.77 7.15 5.05
C SER A 183 9.27 7.08 4.73
N PRO A 184 8.88 6.58 3.54
CA PRO A 184 7.47 6.53 3.19
C PRO A 184 6.70 5.48 4.01
N ASN A 185 7.34 4.38 4.44
CA ASN A 185 6.72 3.39 5.32
C ASN A 185 6.46 3.95 6.73
N ALA A 186 7.36 4.76 7.29
CA ALA A 186 7.13 5.40 8.58
C ALA A 186 6.02 6.46 8.50
N MET A 187 5.99 7.24 7.42
CA MET A 187 4.92 8.21 7.16
C MET A 187 3.57 7.53 6.97
N GLU A 188 3.51 6.40 6.27
CA GLU A 188 2.29 5.57 6.17
C GLU A 188 1.83 5.10 7.55
N LEU A 189 2.70 4.41 8.28
CA LEU A 189 2.34 3.79 9.55
C LEU A 189 1.83 4.83 10.57
N VAL A 190 2.55 5.95 10.70
CA VAL A 190 2.19 7.03 11.63
C VAL A 190 0.95 7.76 11.13
N GLY A 191 0.88 8.12 9.85
CA GLY A 191 -0.27 8.83 9.29
C GLY A 191 -1.57 8.06 9.45
N ARG A 192 -1.57 6.76 9.10
CA ARG A 192 -2.73 5.89 9.29
C ARG A 192 -3.12 5.73 10.76
N SER A 193 -2.14 5.62 11.66
CA SER A 193 -2.39 5.54 13.11
C SER A 193 -3.03 6.82 13.64
N ILE A 194 -2.56 7.98 13.19
CA ILE A 194 -3.12 9.28 13.57
C ILE A 194 -4.58 9.42 13.11
N ILE A 195 -4.90 9.06 11.85
CA ILE A 195 -6.28 9.15 11.34
C ILE A 195 -7.27 8.45 12.28
N ALA A 196 -6.89 7.28 12.77
CA ALA A 196 -7.72 6.46 13.63
C ALA A 196 -7.83 6.98 15.08
N ARG A 197 -6.83 7.73 15.57
CA ARG A 197 -6.63 7.95 17.02
C ARG A 197 -6.55 9.41 17.43
N SER A 198 -6.49 10.36 16.49
CA SER A 198 -6.37 11.78 16.82
C SER A 198 -6.96 12.67 15.73
N LYS A 199 -8.12 13.26 16.01
CA LYS A 199 -8.79 14.19 15.10
C LYS A 199 -7.95 15.45 14.90
N GLN A 200 -7.35 15.96 15.98
CA GLN A 200 -6.55 17.21 15.93
C GLN A 200 -5.29 17.08 15.05
N LEU A 201 -4.78 15.86 14.81
CA LEU A 201 -3.57 15.61 14.02
C LEU A 201 -3.87 15.11 12.59
N ARG A 202 -5.13 15.02 12.16
CA ARG A 202 -5.46 14.48 10.82
C ARG A 202 -4.84 15.25 9.65
N SER A 203 -4.68 16.58 9.76
CA SER A 203 -4.02 17.37 8.72
C SER A 203 -2.55 16.99 8.55
N LEU A 204 -1.85 16.74 9.67
CA LEU A 204 -0.49 16.23 9.68
C LEU A 204 -0.44 14.82 9.07
N ALA A 205 -1.36 13.94 9.47
CA ALA A 205 -1.45 12.59 8.91
C ALA A 205 -1.66 12.59 7.41
N LYS A 206 -2.57 13.42 6.90
CA LYS A 206 -2.81 13.57 5.47
C LYS A 206 -1.53 13.99 4.74
N ALA A 207 -0.81 14.99 5.26
CA ALA A 207 0.44 15.44 4.65
C ALA A 207 1.52 14.33 4.63
N MET A 208 1.62 13.52 5.69
CA MET A 208 2.51 12.36 5.73
C MET A 208 2.12 11.32 4.68
N LEU A 209 0.84 10.98 4.59
CA LEU A 209 0.34 9.98 3.66
C LEU A 209 0.45 10.42 2.20
N ASP A 210 0.14 11.68 1.89
CA ASP A 210 0.34 12.25 0.55
C ASP A 210 1.83 12.15 0.16
N CYS A 211 2.74 12.48 1.08
CA CYS A 211 4.19 12.36 0.86
C CYS A 211 4.63 10.91 0.65
N ALA A 212 4.09 9.97 1.42
CA ALA A 212 4.38 8.54 1.28
C ALA A 212 3.87 7.97 -0.06
N ALA A 213 2.64 8.32 -0.45
CA ALA A 213 2.03 7.91 -1.71
C ALA A 213 2.82 8.44 -2.92
N ASN A 214 3.28 9.70 -2.85
CA ASN A 214 4.11 10.31 -3.90
C ASN A 214 5.50 9.65 -4.04
N GLN A 215 5.97 8.95 -3.01
CA GLN A 215 7.19 8.14 -3.04
C GLN A 215 6.94 6.68 -3.40
N GLY A 216 5.71 6.31 -3.76
CA GLY A 216 5.37 4.96 -4.22
C GLY A 216 4.94 3.99 -3.12
N ASN A 217 4.71 4.44 -1.88
CA ASN A 217 4.13 3.57 -0.86
C ASN A 217 2.62 3.45 -1.08
N ALA A 218 2.20 2.30 -1.62
CA ALA A 218 0.80 2.05 -1.97
C ALA A 218 -0.13 1.97 -0.74
N ASN A 219 0.36 1.51 0.41
CA ASN A 219 -0.42 1.41 1.63
C ASN A 219 -0.86 2.78 2.18
N ALA A 220 -0.18 3.86 1.79
CA ALA A 220 -0.63 5.22 2.11
C ALA A 220 -2.04 5.52 1.56
N TYR A 221 -2.44 4.90 0.43
CA TYR A 221 -3.79 5.05 -0.11
C TYR A 221 -4.87 4.44 0.77
N ALA A 222 -4.58 3.40 1.56
CA ALA A 222 -5.53 2.86 2.54
C ALA A 222 -5.86 3.92 3.60
N GLY A 223 -4.83 4.61 4.12
CA GLY A 223 -4.99 5.72 5.05
C GLY A 223 -5.73 6.91 4.43
N LEU A 224 -5.33 7.34 3.23
CA LEU A 224 -5.99 8.45 2.53
C LEU A 224 -7.46 8.16 2.23
N GLY A 225 -7.76 6.95 1.75
CA GLY A 225 -9.15 6.54 1.50
C GLY A 225 -9.97 6.47 2.79
N ARG A 226 -9.39 5.98 3.89
CA ARG A 226 -10.06 6.02 5.20
C ARG A 226 -10.35 7.46 5.66
N LEU A 227 -9.41 8.40 5.46
CA LEU A 227 -9.65 9.80 5.79
C LEU A 227 -10.80 10.38 4.97
N ALA A 228 -10.79 10.16 3.66
CA ALA A 228 -11.87 10.59 2.76
C ALA A 228 -13.23 10.00 3.19
N ASP A 229 -13.29 8.70 3.50
CA ASP A 229 -14.49 8.00 3.95
C ASP A 229 -15.08 8.59 5.25
N MET A 230 -14.19 8.93 6.20
CA MET A 230 -14.55 9.57 7.47
C MET A 230 -15.00 11.02 7.29
N GLU A 231 -14.47 11.72 6.28
CA GLU A 231 -14.86 13.09 5.92
C GLU A 231 -16.16 13.15 5.09
N GLY A 232 -16.75 11.99 4.76
CA GLY A 232 -17.98 11.91 3.97
C GLY A 232 -17.73 11.93 2.45
N HIS A 233 -16.48 11.78 2.02
CA HIS A 233 -16.06 11.70 0.63
C HIS A 233 -15.98 10.24 0.17
N LYS A 234 -17.14 9.55 0.11
CA LYS A 234 -17.19 8.09 -0.08
C LYS A 234 -16.63 7.64 -1.42
N ILE A 235 -16.94 8.35 -2.51
CA ILE A 235 -16.44 7.99 -3.84
C ILE A 235 -14.94 8.23 -3.96
N ASP A 236 -14.46 9.34 -3.41
CA ASP A 236 -13.02 9.63 -3.37
C ASP A 236 -12.26 8.55 -2.60
N ALA A 237 -12.85 8.04 -1.50
CA ALA A 237 -12.29 6.93 -0.75
C ALA A 237 -12.13 5.67 -1.61
N PHE A 238 -13.17 5.29 -2.37
CA PHE A 238 -13.10 4.15 -3.29
C PHE A 238 -12.04 4.34 -4.37
N HIS A 239 -11.97 5.51 -4.99
CA HIS A 239 -10.94 5.81 -5.99
C HIS A 239 -9.52 5.70 -5.41
N LEU A 240 -9.32 6.17 -4.18
CA LEU A 240 -8.04 6.03 -3.48
C LEU A 240 -7.70 4.56 -3.21
N TRP A 241 -8.65 3.75 -2.73
CA TRP A 241 -8.41 2.33 -2.49
C TRP A 241 -8.13 1.54 -3.79
N VAL A 242 -8.86 1.82 -4.88
CA VAL A 242 -8.61 1.21 -6.20
C VAL A 242 -7.20 1.58 -6.68
N LYS A 243 -6.83 2.86 -6.60
CA LYS A 243 -5.49 3.32 -6.96
C LYS A 243 -4.41 2.64 -6.12
N GLY A 244 -4.65 2.49 -4.82
CA GLY A 244 -3.78 1.78 -3.91
C GLY A 244 -3.61 0.31 -4.28
N LEU A 245 -4.72 -0.41 -4.48
CA LEU A 245 -4.70 -1.83 -4.85
C LEU A 245 -3.88 -2.07 -6.12
N ASN A 246 -4.13 -1.26 -7.15
CA ASN A 246 -3.39 -1.33 -8.42
C ASN A 246 -1.91 -0.93 -8.29
N SER A 247 -1.53 -0.32 -7.16
CA SER A 247 -0.15 0.08 -6.84
C SER A 247 0.55 -0.83 -5.83
N GLY A 248 -0.11 -1.84 -5.25
CA GLY A 248 0.50 -2.75 -4.26
C GLY A 248 -0.06 -2.69 -2.84
N CYS A 249 -1.22 -2.07 -2.65
CA CYS A 249 -1.82 -1.90 -1.33
C CYS A 249 -2.60 -3.16 -0.90
N ASP A 250 -2.06 -3.92 0.04
CA ASP A 250 -2.72 -5.09 0.61
C ASP A 250 -3.92 -4.69 1.48
N GLN A 251 -3.76 -3.63 2.29
CA GLN A 251 -4.80 -3.09 3.17
C GLN A 251 -6.00 -2.47 2.43
N CYS A 252 -5.86 -2.18 1.13
CA CYS A 252 -6.95 -1.63 0.32
C CYS A 252 -7.98 -2.70 -0.05
N VAL A 253 -7.59 -3.97 -0.04
CA VAL A 253 -8.45 -5.11 -0.41
C VAL A 253 -9.70 -5.16 0.48
N ASP A 254 -9.55 -5.01 1.80
CA ASP A 254 -10.67 -5.12 2.75
C ASP A 254 -11.77 -4.09 2.46
N ASN A 255 -11.40 -2.86 2.11
CA ASN A 255 -12.35 -1.80 1.79
C ASN A 255 -13.06 -2.04 0.46
N LEU A 256 -12.35 -2.58 -0.53
CA LEU A 256 -12.90 -2.92 -1.85
C LEU A 256 -13.73 -4.21 -1.82
N ALA A 257 -13.43 -5.12 -0.90
CA ALA A 257 -14.17 -6.37 -0.72
C ALA A 257 -15.65 -6.14 -0.35
N ARG A 258 -16.00 -4.95 0.16
CA ARG A 258 -17.39 -4.54 0.40
C ARG A 258 -18.27 -4.57 -0.84
N LEU A 259 -17.71 -4.49 -2.05
CA LEU A 259 -18.45 -4.72 -3.29
C LEU A 259 -19.15 -6.09 -3.34
N ALA A 260 -18.69 -7.07 -2.55
CA ALA A 260 -19.36 -8.35 -2.39
C ALA A 260 -20.80 -8.21 -1.89
N LYS A 261 -21.12 -7.18 -1.10
CA LYS A 261 -22.46 -6.94 -0.54
C LYS A 261 -23.55 -6.81 -1.61
N ILE A 262 -23.20 -6.35 -2.80
CA ILE A 262 -24.12 -6.19 -3.93
C ILE A 262 -24.02 -7.32 -4.96
N ARG A 263 -23.21 -8.35 -4.69
CA ARG A 263 -23.07 -9.54 -5.54
C ARG A 263 -24.10 -10.60 -5.17
N ASN A 264 -24.55 -11.35 -6.18
CA ASN A 264 -25.42 -12.49 -5.95
C ASN A 264 -24.72 -13.55 -5.09
N GLY A 265 -25.44 -14.08 -4.09
CA GLY A 265 -24.91 -15.11 -3.18
C GLY A 265 -24.11 -14.56 -2.01
N TYR A 266 -24.11 -13.24 -1.78
CA TYR A 266 -23.59 -12.68 -0.54
C TYR A 266 -24.42 -13.13 0.65
N ASP A 267 -23.73 -13.75 1.59
CA ASP A 267 -24.23 -14.15 2.89
C ASP A 267 -23.12 -13.84 3.91
N PRO A 268 -23.32 -12.85 4.81
CA PRO A 268 -22.28 -12.43 5.75
C PRO A 268 -21.84 -13.53 6.72
N ASP A 269 -22.69 -14.55 6.95
CA ASP A 269 -22.43 -15.62 7.90
C ASP A 269 -21.73 -16.83 7.25
N ASN A 270 -21.89 -17.01 5.94
CA ASN A 270 -21.49 -18.24 5.25
C ASN A 270 -20.53 -18.03 4.06
N VAL A 271 -20.37 -16.80 3.56
CA VAL A 271 -19.55 -16.52 2.36
C VAL A 271 -18.54 -15.40 2.64
N SER A 272 -17.26 -15.72 2.44
CA SER A 272 -16.21 -14.70 2.50
C SER A 272 -16.37 -13.70 1.36
N MET A 273 -16.30 -12.40 1.65
CA MET A 273 -16.44 -11.34 0.64
C MET A 273 -15.48 -11.53 -0.56
N ILE A 274 -14.25 -11.97 -0.29
CA ILE A 274 -13.24 -12.16 -1.34
C ILE A 274 -13.59 -13.29 -2.32
N ASP A 275 -14.39 -14.28 -1.91
CA ASP A 275 -14.77 -15.39 -2.78
C ASP A 275 -15.82 -14.97 -3.83
N LEU A 276 -16.51 -13.84 -3.60
CA LEU A 276 -17.41 -13.23 -4.59
C LEU A 276 -16.71 -12.22 -5.52
N LEU A 277 -15.40 -12.02 -5.34
CA LEU A 277 -14.59 -11.04 -6.07
C LEU A 277 -13.32 -11.72 -6.62
N PRO A 278 -13.44 -12.61 -7.62
CA PRO A 278 -12.31 -13.38 -8.16
C PRO A 278 -11.19 -12.51 -8.77
N GLU A 279 -11.51 -11.28 -9.18
CA GLU A 279 -10.54 -10.25 -9.57
C GLU A 279 -9.67 -9.81 -8.40
N LEU A 280 -10.26 -9.46 -7.24
CA LEU A 280 -9.50 -9.10 -6.05
C LEU A 280 -8.68 -10.30 -5.55
N LYS A 281 -9.25 -11.50 -5.55
CA LYS A 281 -8.55 -12.73 -5.15
C LYS A 281 -7.27 -12.97 -5.97
N ARG A 282 -7.33 -12.73 -7.29
CA ARG A 282 -6.15 -12.85 -8.18
C ARG A 282 -5.08 -11.81 -7.89
N ILE A 283 -5.48 -10.58 -7.58
CA ILE A 283 -4.54 -9.51 -7.22
C ILE A 283 -3.88 -9.80 -5.86
N THR A 284 -4.66 -10.21 -4.86
CA THR A 284 -4.14 -10.62 -3.55
C THR A 284 -3.17 -11.78 -3.67
N GLN A 285 -3.48 -12.79 -4.48
CA GLN A 285 -2.56 -13.89 -4.75
C GLN A 285 -1.26 -13.37 -5.38
N PHE A 286 -1.35 -12.52 -6.40
CA PHE A 286 -0.17 -11.94 -7.07
C PHE A 286 0.79 -11.23 -6.11
N TYR A 287 0.27 -10.44 -5.16
CA TYR A 287 1.11 -9.79 -4.15
C TYR A 287 1.60 -10.75 -3.07
N THR A 288 0.80 -11.74 -2.68
CA THR A 288 1.20 -12.79 -1.73
C THR A 288 2.35 -13.64 -2.26
N ASP A 289 2.36 -13.90 -3.57
CA ASP A 289 3.45 -14.60 -4.26
C ASP A 289 4.76 -13.77 -4.25
N SER A 290 4.70 -12.45 -3.99
CA SER A 290 5.86 -11.56 -3.86
C SER A 290 6.35 -11.46 -2.40
N PHE A 291 6.53 -12.61 -1.74
CA PHE A 291 6.84 -12.73 -0.30
C PHE A 291 8.01 -11.83 0.14
N MET A 292 9.04 -11.72 -0.68
CA MET A 292 10.26 -10.97 -0.37
C MET A 292 9.99 -9.47 -0.17
N TYR A 293 9.13 -8.91 -1.00
CA TYR A 293 8.69 -7.53 -0.83
C TYR A 293 7.79 -7.40 0.40
N GLY A 294 6.85 -8.33 0.64
CA GLY A 294 6.01 -8.31 1.85
C GLY A 294 6.82 -8.31 3.15
N ASP A 295 7.93 -9.03 3.18
CA ASP A 295 8.78 -9.15 4.36
C ASP A 295 9.69 -7.94 4.56
N THR A 296 10.28 -7.44 3.48
CA THR A 296 11.35 -6.44 3.55
C THR A 296 10.86 -5.02 3.26
N GLU A 297 9.77 -4.88 2.50
CA GLU A 297 9.24 -3.62 1.96
C GLU A 297 10.27 -2.81 1.16
N LEU A 298 11.34 -3.46 0.71
CA LEU A 298 12.40 -2.82 -0.04
C LEU A 298 11.94 -2.61 -1.49
N PRO A 299 11.95 -1.37 -2.03
CA PRO A 299 11.43 -1.09 -3.37
C PRO A 299 12.07 -1.91 -4.49
N ASP A 300 13.34 -2.29 -4.36
CA ASP A 300 14.05 -3.14 -5.32
C ASP A 300 13.36 -4.50 -5.53
N LEU A 301 12.66 -5.01 -4.49
CA LEU A 301 11.95 -6.29 -4.51
C LEU A 301 10.48 -6.15 -4.96
N PHE A 302 9.96 -4.92 -5.09
CA PHE A 302 8.59 -4.70 -5.53
C PHE A 302 8.33 -5.22 -6.94
N ARG A 303 7.15 -5.79 -7.16
CA ARG A 303 6.66 -6.26 -8.46
C ARG A 303 5.38 -5.49 -8.81
N PRO A 304 5.38 -4.67 -9.85
CA PRO A 304 4.18 -3.94 -10.25
C PRO A 304 3.11 -4.90 -10.76
N LEU A 305 1.85 -4.57 -10.50
CA LEU A 305 0.71 -5.32 -11.00
C LEU A 305 0.71 -5.30 -12.54
N PRO A 306 0.55 -6.45 -13.21
CA PRO A 306 0.32 -6.49 -14.64
C PRO A 306 -0.98 -5.76 -14.98
N VAL A 307 -0.98 -4.97 -16.05
CA VAL A 307 -2.18 -4.24 -16.53
C VAL A 307 -3.40 -5.15 -16.68
N ALA A 308 -3.20 -6.40 -17.10
CA ALA A 308 -4.26 -7.39 -17.26
C ALA A 308 -4.93 -7.84 -15.94
N LEU A 309 -4.33 -7.53 -14.79
CA LEU A 309 -4.86 -7.81 -13.45
C LEU A 309 -5.37 -6.55 -12.76
N GLU A 310 -5.27 -5.36 -13.36
CA GLU A 310 -5.76 -4.14 -12.71
C GLU A 310 -7.26 -4.23 -12.40
N PHE A 311 -7.62 -3.77 -11.21
CA PHE A 311 -9.00 -3.71 -10.74
C PHE A 311 -9.64 -2.39 -11.13
N HIS A 312 -10.80 -2.48 -11.80
CA HIS A 312 -11.57 -1.34 -12.28
C HIS A 312 -13.06 -1.62 -12.02
N PRO A 313 -13.61 -1.28 -10.85
CA PRO A 313 -15.04 -1.43 -10.60
C PRO A 313 -15.81 -0.45 -11.50
N SER A 314 -16.99 -0.85 -11.97
CA SER A 314 -17.84 0.05 -12.75
C SER A 314 -18.53 1.08 -11.85
N ASP A 315 -18.81 2.26 -12.40
CA ASP A 315 -19.59 3.30 -11.73
C ASP A 315 -20.96 2.79 -11.25
N ASP A 316 -21.59 1.91 -12.03
CA ASP A 316 -22.85 1.27 -11.66
C ASP A 316 -22.72 0.35 -10.42
N GLU A 317 -21.58 -0.35 -10.28
CA GLU A 317 -21.32 -1.20 -9.10
C GLU A 317 -21.04 -0.35 -7.86
N LEU A 318 -20.25 0.72 -8.01
CA LEU A 318 -19.98 1.67 -6.93
C LEU A 318 -21.27 2.36 -6.49
N LEU A 319 -22.10 2.81 -7.42
CA LEU A 319 -23.38 3.46 -7.12
C LEU A 319 -24.30 2.53 -6.32
N LYS A 320 -24.46 1.28 -6.78
CA LYS A 320 -25.28 0.28 -6.06
C LYS A 320 -24.79 0.01 -4.66
N LEU A 321 -23.47 -0.10 -4.47
CA LEU A 321 -22.89 -0.32 -3.15
C LEU A 321 -23.19 0.84 -2.22
N LEU A 322 -22.97 2.07 -2.68
CA LEU A 322 -23.15 3.26 -1.86
C LEU A 322 -24.62 3.51 -1.51
N GLU A 323 -25.54 3.23 -2.44
CA GLU A 323 -26.98 3.24 -2.16
C GLU A 323 -27.38 2.19 -1.13
N PHE A 324 -26.83 0.98 -1.26
CA PHE A 324 -27.05 -0.09 -0.28
C PHE A 324 -26.57 0.33 1.12
N GLU A 325 -25.35 0.87 1.24
CA GLU A 325 -24.79 1.29 2.53
C GLU A 325 -25.56 2.48 3.13
N ALA A 326 -25.95 3.46 2.33
CA ALA A 326 -26.75 4.58 2.81
C ALA A 326 -28.15 4.16 3.29
N SER A 327 -28.75 3.13 2.68
CA SER A 327 -30.03 2.60 3.15
C SER A 327 -29.90 1.85 4.48
N ALA A 328 -28.81 1.10 4.67
CA ALA A 328 -28.55 0.34 5.89
C ALA A 328 -28.25 1.25 7.11
N ASP A 329 -27.67 2.43 6.90
CA ASP A 329 -27.41 3.41 7.96
C ASP A 329 -28.69 4.15 8.44
N SER A 330 -29.81 3.97 7.73
CA SER A 330 -31.09 4.64 8.02
C SER A 330 -32.10 3.78 8.81
N GLU A 331 -31.77 2.52 9.06
CA GLU A 331 -32.55 1.56 9.88
C GLU A 331 -32.05 1.48 11.34
#